data_AF-A0AAV3TE94-F1
#
_entry.id   AF-A0AAV3TE94-F1
#
_cell.length_a   1.000
_cell.length_b   1.000
_cell.length_c   1.000
_cell.angle_alpha   90.00
_cell.angle_beta   90.00
_cell.angle_gamma   90.00
#
_symmetry.space_group_name_H-M   'P 1'
#
loop_
_entity.id
_entity.type
_entity.pdbx_description
1 polymer ?
#
loop_
_entity_poly.entity_id
_entity_poly.type
_entity_poly.pdbx_seq_one_letter_code
_entity_poly.pdbx_strand_id
1 'polypeptide(L)'
;MSLHDRTRDRSVPSLGEWAATGIGFVAALVGVMYVVAVPEPFEQWWIELAAAAAMPAVLMYGGYWLATNDFEPGEVYTVAQGWFVGVVALSVVAGWAVMSAGTSEPVVVESLFRLVSVASAGAVLGLAFGLHTTRLTEQIGGATSASDVEESGEETAAPMQDADTGMRDADAAVRNADAREAFEDADATPSVADPIDAADPTDAADPTPIESLFDDRSITDERRRGVVRSIAERDDAAVSPTEIAADLESEWNARNREAIAAELHHVHLPKLDEAGVVEYDIEATTARLRDEASAALAR
;
A
#
# COMPACT_ATOMS: atom_id res chain seq x y z
N MET A 1 -30.15 22.77 4.00
CA MET A 1 -28.90 22.01 3.87
C MET A 1 -29.21 20.86 2.91
N SER A 2 -28.89 21.06 1.64
CA SER A 2 -29.32 20.18 0.55
C SER A 2 -28.37 18.99 0.48
N LEU A 3 -28.89 17.79 0.72
CA LEU A 3 -28.29 16.51 0.34
C LEU A 3 -28.10 16.53 -1.18
N HIS A 4 -26.99 17.09 -1.64
CA HIS A 4 -26.50 16.86 -3.00
C HIS A 4 -26.01 15.43 -3.04
N ASP A 5 -26.95 14.57 -3.38
CA ASP A 5 -26.79 13.24 -3.94
C ASP A 5 -25.71 13.28 -5.02
N ARG A 6 -24.45 13.11 -4.60
CA ARG A 6 -23.37 12.71 -5.49
C ARG A 6 -23.55 11.21 -5.70
N THR A 7 -24.57 10.83 -6.46
CA THR A 7 -24.44 9.67 -7.32
C THR A 7 -23.22 9.95 -8.19
N ARG A 8 -22.04 9.49 -7.74
CA ARG A 8 -20.83 9.46 -8.57
C ARG A 8 -21.22 8.59 -9.75
N ASP A 9 -21.54 9.28 -10.83
CA ASP A 9 -21.70 8.73 -12.15
C ASP A 9 -20.46 7.86 -12.35
N ARG A 10 -20.64 6.53 -12.33
CA ARG A 10 -19.55 5.60 -12.62
C ARG A 10 -19.23 5.87 -14.08
N SER A 11 -18.26 6.76 -14.30
CA SER A 11 -17.83 7.16 -15.62
C SER A 11 -17.52 5.89 -16.37
N VAL A 12 -18.26 5.69 -17.46
CA VAL A 12 -18.13 4.51 -18.30
C VAL A 12 -16.64 4.31 -18.56
N PRO A 13 -16.08 3.12 -18.23
CA PRO A 13 -14.65 2.88 -18.30
C PRO A 13 -14.08 3.38 -19.62
N SER A 14 -13.04 4.21 -19.53
CA SER A 14 -12.54 4.94 -20.69
C SER A 14 -12.03 3.95 -21.75
N LEU A 15 -12.05 4.35 -23.03
CA LEU A 15 -11.61 3.47 -24.13
C LEU A 15 -10.18 2.92 -23.92
N GLY A 16 -9.35 3.61 -23.15
CA GLY A 16 -8.01 3.18 -22.75
C GLY A 16 -7.99 2.02 -21.76
N GLU A 17 -8.96 1.94 -20.83
CA GLU A 17 -9.05 0.86 -19.84
C GLU A 17 -9.40 -0.49 -20.49
N TRP A 18 -10.21 -0.48 -21.56
CA TRP A 18 -10.54 -1.70 -22.31
C TRP A 18 -9.45 -2.14 -23.29
N ALA A 19 -8.49 -1.27 -23.61
CA ALA A 19 -7.48 -1.55 -24.62
C ALA A 19 -6.60 -2.76 -24.23
N ALA A 20 -6.21 -2.87 -22.95
CA ALA A 20 -5.40 -3.98 -22.45
C ALA A 20 -6.13 -5.33 -22.58
N THR A 21 -7.42 -5.37 -22.20
CA THR A 21 -8.27 -6.56 -22.32
C THR A 21 -8.48 -6.97 -23.78
N GLY A 22 -8.69 -5.99 -24.67
CA GLY A 22 -8.81 -6.23 -26.11
C GLY A 22 -7.53 -6.81 -26.73
N ILE A 23 -6.36 -6.27 -26.35
CA ILE A 23 -5.06 -6.79 -26.82
C ILE A 23 -4.85 -8.23 -26.33
N GLY A 24 -5.15 -8.51 -25.06
CA GLY A 24 -5.08 -9.87 -24.51
C GLY A 24 -5.97 -10.85 -25.28
N PHE A 25 -7.21 -10.48 -25.57
CA PHE A 25 -8.14 -11.32 -26.33
C PHE A 25 -7.64 -11.62 -27.76
N VAL A 26 -7.14 -10.62 -28.47
CA VAL A 26 -6.59 -10.80 -29.83
C VAL A 26 -5.37 -11.73 -29.79
N ALA A 27 -4.48 -11.58 -28.80
CA ALA A 27 -3.32 -12.45 -28.64
C ALA A 27 -3.72 -13.91 -28.38
N ALA A 28 -4.74 -14.16 -27.54
CA ALA A 28 -5.30 -15.50 -27.34
C ALA A 28 -5.80 -16.11 -28.65
N LEU A 29 -6.54 -15.33 -29.43
CA LEU A 29 -7.15 -15.78 -30.67
C LEU A 29 -6.08 -16.14 -31.72
N VAL A 30 -5.02 -15.33 -31.83
CA VAL A 30 -3.85 -15.62 -32.68
C VAL A 30 -3.13 -16.89 -32.21
N GLY A 31 -2.93 -17.07 -30.90
CA GLY A 31 -2.32 -18.28 -30.34
C GLY A 31 -3.12 -19.54 -30.67
N VAL A 32 -4.44 -19.52 -30.51
CA VAL A 32 -5.32 -20.63 -30.88
C VAL A 32 -5.27 -20.90 -32.39
N MET A 33 -5.32 -19.85 -33.22
CA MET A 33 -5.22 -20.01 -34.67
C MET A 33 -3.89 -20.64 -35.11
N TYR A 34 -2.78 -20.27 -34.47
CA TYR A 34 -1.47 -20.88 -34.72
C TYR A 34 -1.47 -22.38 -34.44
N VAL A 35 -1.96 -22.76 -33.26
CA VAL A 35 -2.05 -24.15 -32.79
C VAL A 35 -2.94 -25.01 -33.69
N VAL A 36 -3.94 -24.42 -34.35
CA VAL A 36 -4.78 -25.12 -35.35
C VAL A 36 -4.10 -25.23 -36.71
N ALA A 37 -3.32 -24.22 -37.11
CA ALA A 37 -2.67 -24.16 -38.42
C ALA A 37 -1.42 -25.06 -38.53
N VAL A 38 -0.72 -25.33 -37.42
CA VAL A 38 0.50 -26.15 -37.37
C VAL A 38 0.28 -27.32 -36.40
N PRO A 39 -0.34 -28.42 -36.86
CA PRO A 39 -0.63 -29.56 -35.99
C PRO A 39 0.63 -30.38 -35.71
N GLU A 40 1.26 -30.12 -34.56
CA GLU A 40 2.27 -30.98 -33.93
C GLU A 40 1.62 -32.28 -33.37
N PRO A 41 2.40 -33.36 -33.14
CA PRO A 41 1.91 -34.55 -32.47
C PRO A 41 1.26 -34.24 -31.12
N PHE A 42 0.12 -34.89 -30.85
CA PHE A 42 -0.82 -34.60 -29.75
C PHE A 42 -0.18 -34.47 -28.36
N GLU A 43 0.96 -35.15 -28.11
CA GLU A 43 1.66 -35.11 -26.82
C GLU A 43 2.33 -33.76 -26.51
N GLN A 44 2.60 -32.92 -27.53
CA GLN A 44 3.18 -31.58 -27.36
C GLN A 44 2.13 -30.46 -27.46
N TRP A 45 0.99 -30.76 -28.08
CA TRP A 45 -0.08 -29.81 -28.36
C TRP A 45 -0.65 -29.13 -27.12
N TRP A 46 -0.76 -29.83 -25.99
CA TRP A 46 -1.31 -29.26 -24.75
C TRP A 46 -0.33 -28.28 -24.06
N ILE A 47 0.99 -28.47 -24.20
CA ILE A 47 2.00 -27.56 -23.62
C ILE A 47 2.00 -26.26 -24.40
N GLU A 48 1.97 -26.34 -25.74
CA GLU A 48 1.88 -25.16 -26.60
C GLU A 48 0.56 -24.43 -26.42
N LEU A 49 -0.56 -25.15 -26.32
CA LEU A 49 -1.87 -24.56 -26.03
C LEU A 49 -1.88 -23.89 -24.64
N ALA A 50 -1.30 -24.53 -23.63
CA ALA A 50 -1.18 -23.94 -22.29
C ALA A 50 -0.30 -22.69 -22.30
N ALA A 51 0.83 -22.70 -23.01
CA ALA A 51 1.71 -21.53 -23.14
C ALA A 51 1.04 -20.40 -23.94
N ALA A 52 0.36 -20.74 -25.04
CA ALA A 52 -0.37 -19.81 -25.88
C ALA A 52 -1.59 -19.19 -25.18
N ALA A 53 -2.21 -19.90 -24.23
CA ALA A 53 -3.37 -19.42 -23.48
C ALA A 53 -2.99 -18.69 -22.17
N ALA A 54 -1.95 -19.15 -21.47
CA ALA A 54 -1.57 -18.61 -20.16
C ALA A 54 -1.22 -17.12 -20.23
N MET A 55 -0.51 -16.72 -21.29
CA MET A 55 -0.04 -15.35 -21.44
C MET A 55 -1.14 -14.33 -21.74
N PRO A 56 -2.02 -14.59 -22.73
CA PRO A 56 -3.24 -13.81 -22.91
C PRO A 56 -4.13 -13.76 -21.68
N ALA A 57 -4.24 -14.87 -20.93
CA ALA A 57 -5.01 -14.91 -19.69
C ALA A 57 -4.43 -13.96 -18.63
N VAL A 58 -3.11 -13.92 -18.48
CA VAL A 58 -2.42 -12.97 -17.58
C VAL A 58 -2.64 -11.53 -18.04
N LEU A 59 -2.60 -11.24 -19.35
CA LEU A 59 -2.87 -9.90 -19.86
C LEU A 59 -4.32 -9.47 -19.68
N MET A 60 -5.28 -10.36 -19.93
CA MET A 60 -6.69 -10.09 -19.66
C MET A 60 -6.94 -9.86 -18.18
N TYR A 61 -6.37 -10.70 -17.31
CA TYR A 61 -6.53 -10.57 -15.87
C TYR A 61 -5.86 -9.28 -15.36
N GLY A 62 -4.65 -8.97 -15.82
CA GLY A 62 -3.94 -7.74 -15.48
C GLY A 62 -4.68 -6.48 -15.94
N GLY A 63 -5.21 -6.48 -17.17
CA GLY A 63 -6.02 -5.37 -17.71
C GLY A 63 -7.34 -5.21 -16.97
N TYR A 64 -8.05 -6.31 -16.71
CA TYR A 64 -9.27 -6.31 -15.90
C TYR A 64 -9.00 -5.78 -14.49
N TRP A 65 -7.95 -6.28 -13.83
CA TRP A 65 -7.57 -5.86 -12.50
C TRP A 65 -7.23 -4.36 -12.45
N LEU A 66 -6.51 -3.85 -13.46
CA LEU A 66 -6.26 -2.42 -13.58
C LEU A 66 -7.55 -1.60 -13.74
N ALA A 67 -8.50 -2.10 -14.53
CA ALA A 67 -9.77 -1.41 -14.79
C ALA A 67 -10.72 -1.43 -13.59
N THR A 68 -10.61 -2.41 -12.68
CA THR A 68 -11.51 -2.54 -11.53
C THR A 68 -11.00 -1.96 -10.23
N ASN A 69 -9.71 -1.61 -10.14
CA ASN A 69 -9.14 -1.01 -8.93
C ASN A 69 -8.97 0.50 -9.13
N ASP A 70 -9.32 1.27 -8.10
CA ASP A 70 -9.18 2.73 -8.07
C ASP A 70 -7.71 3.12 -7.88
N PHE A 71 -6.93 3.10 -8.96
CA PHE A 71 -5.57 3.64 -8.94
C PHE A 71 -5.57 5.15 -9.13
N GLU A 72 -4.60 5.82 -8.50
CA GLU A 72 -4.34 7.20 -8.86
C GLU A 72 -3.83 7.27 -10.32
N PRO A 73 -4.20 8.31 -11.09
CA PRO A 73 -3.77 8.43 -12.48
C PRO A 73 -2.26 8.31 -12.70
N GLY A 74 -1.45 8.71 -11.71
CA GLY A 74 0.01 8.56 -11.74
C GLY A 74 0.49 7.11 -11.57
N GLU A 75 -0.18 6.31 -10.75
CA GLU A 75 0.20 4.93 -10.46
C GLU A 75 -0.09 4.01 -11.65
N VAL A 76 -1.22 4.23 -12.32
CA VAL A 76 -1.57 3.53 -13.57
C VAL A 76 -0.45 3.65 -14.60
N TYR A 77 0.11 4.85 -14.74
CA TYR A 77 1.18 5.11 -15.69
C TYR A 77 2.48 4.37 -15.31
N THR A 78 2.85 4.37 -14.02
CA THR A 78 4.04 3.65 -13.53
C THR A 78 3.90 2.13 -13.72
N VAL A 79 2.72 1.57 -13.42
CA VAL A 79 2.46 0.14 -13.62
C VAL A 79 2.47 -0.22 -15.11
N ALA A 80 1.84 0.60 -15.96
CA ALA A 80 1.86 0.41 -17.41
C ALA A 80 3.28 0.51 -17.99
N GLN A 81 4.09 1.45 -17.52
CA GLN A 81 5.47 1.62 -17.93
C GLN A 81 6.33 0.42 -17.50
N GLY A 82 6.17 -0.07 -16.26
CA GLY A 82 6.87 -1.27 -15.77
C GLY A 82 6.56 -2.50 -16.62
N TRP A 83 5.28 -2.70 -16.95
CA TRP A 83 4.84 -3.77 -17.85
C TRP A 83 5.49 -3.64 -19.25
N PHE A 84 5.45 -2.46 -19.85
CA PHE A 84 6.01 -2.22 -21.19
C PHE A 84 7.53 -2.47 -21.23
N VAL A 85 8.26 -1.97 -20.23
CA VAL A 85 9.71 -2.19 -20.10
C VAL A 85 10.04 -3.68 -20.00
N GLY A 86 9.26 -4.44 -19.21
CA GLY A 86 9.41 -5.88 -19.11
C GLY A 86 9.23 -6.60 -20.44
N VAL A 87 8.15 -6.29 -21.18
CA VAL A 87 7.89 -6.87 -22.52
C VAL A 87 9.06 -6.61 -23.46
N VAL A 88 9.53 -5.36 -23.54
CA VAL A 88 10.63 -4.98 -24.43
C VAL A 88 11.94 -5.68 -24.04
N ALA A 89 12.31 -5.64 -22.76
CA ALA A 89 13.57 -6.22 -22.28
C ALA A 89 13.67 -7.71 -22.61
N LEU A 90 12.59 -8.45 -22.38
CA LEU A 90 12.58 -9.88 -22.61
C LEU A 90 12.42 -10.21 -24.10
N SER A 91 11.67 -9.43 -24.89
CA SER A 91 11.68 -9.55 -26.35
C SER A 91 13.10 -9.41 -26.94
N VAL A 92 13.93 -8.50 -26.39
CA VAL A 92 15.34 -8.35 -26.79
C VAL A 92 16.15 -9.59 -26.42
N VAL A 93 15.98 -10.13 -25.21
CA VAL A 93 16.62 -11.39 -24.78
C VAL A 93 16.20 -12.55 -25.68
N ALA A 94 14.94 -12.60 -26.10
CA ALA A 94 14.40 -13.59 -27.02
C ALA A 94 15.10 -13.55 -28.37
N GLY A 95 15.14 -12.35 -28.96
CA GLY A 95 15.76 -12.11 -30.26
C GLY A 95 17.24 -12.46 -30.21
N TRP A 96 17.93 -12.08 -29.13
CA TRP A 96 19.33 -12.45 -28.90
C TRP A 96 19.50 -13.97 -28.78
N ALA A 97 18.65 -14.67 -28.04
CA ALA A 97 18.72 -16.13 -27.90
C ALA A 97 18.43 -16.88 -29.22
N VAL A 98 17.51 -16.39 -30.04
CA VAL A 98 17.25 -16.92 -31.39
C VAL A 98 18.44 -16.67 -32.32
N MET A 99 19.00 -15.46 -32.27
CA MET A 99 20.15 -15.09 -33.09
C MET A 99 21.43 -15.85 -32.66
N SER A 100 21.63 -16.10 -31.36
CA SER A 100 22.77 -16.86 -30.85
C SER A 100 22.65 -18.36 -31.13
N ALA A 101 21.43 -18.91 -31.12
CA ALA A 101 21.17 -20.29 -31.50
C ALA A 101 21.49 -20.61 -32.97
N GLY A 102 21.53 -19.62 -33.86
CA GLY A 102 21.91 -19.80 -35.27
C GLY A 102 23.36 -20.23 -35.52
N THR A 103 24.18 -20.37 -34.47
CA THR A 103 25.59 -20.82 -34.57
C THR A 103 25.80 -22.30 -34.22
N SER A 104 24.78 -22.97 -33.69
CA SER A 104 24.82 -24.40 -33.32
C SER A 104 23.84 -25.17 -34.20
N GLU A 105 24.17 -26.38 -34.62
CA GLU A 105 23.39 -27.17 -35.58
C GLU A 105 21.87 -27.19 -35.27
N PRO A 106 21.01 -27.11 -36.31
CA PRO A 106 19.60 -26.75 -36.16
C PRO A 106 18.79 -27.87 -35.51
N VAL A 107 18.51 -27.74 -34.21
CA VAL A 107 17.34 -28.36 -33.60
C VAL A 107 16.16 -27.43 -33.90
N VAL A 108 15.29 -27.89 -34.80
CA VAL A 108 14.09 -27.17 -35.25
C VAL A 108 13.13 -27.01 -34.07
N VAL A 109 13.20 -25.87 -33.41
CA VAL A 109 12.08 -25.35 -32.62
C VAL A 109 11.71 -24.04 -33.28
N GLU A 110 10.45 -23.90 -33.67
CA GLU A 110 9.98 -22.75 -34.46
C GLU A 110 10.26 -21.43 -33.76
N SER A 111 11.02 -20.56 -34.43
CA SER A 111 11.53 -19.28 -33.93
C SER A 111 10.43 -18.35 -33.41
N LEU A 112 9.19 -18.53 -33.89
CA LEU A 112 8.03 -17.72 -33.53
C LEU A 112 7.54 -18.05 -32.12
N PHE A 113 7.53 -19.33 -31.73
CA PHE A 113 7.15 -19.77 -30.38
C PHE A 113 8.12 -19.23 -29.32
N ARG A 114 9.43 -19.23 -29.61
CA ARG A 114 10.45 -18.65 -28.71
C ARG A 114 10.25 -17.15 -28.54
N LEU A 115 9.98 -16.44 -29.63
CA LEU A 115 9.78 -15.00 -29.58
C LEU A 115 8.53 -14.64 -28.76
N VAL A 116 7.42 -15.36 -28.97
CA VAL A 116 6.19 -15.17 -28.19
C VAL A 116 6.42 -15.52 -26.72
N SER A 117 7.02 -16.66 -26.40
CA SER A 117 7.22 -17.13 -25.01
C SER A 117 8.12 -16.21 -24.19
N VAL A 118 9.13 -15.62 -24.82
CA VAL A 118 10.05 -14.75 -24.12
C VAL A 118 9.45 -13.33 -23.99
N ALA A 119 8.87 -12.75 -25.04
CA ALA A 119 8.14 -11.47 -24.94
C ALA A 119 7.07 -11.53 -23.84
N SER A 120 6.46 -12.70 -23.74
CA SER A 120 5.49 -13.08 -22.74
C SER A 120 6.01 -13.08 -21.31
N ALA A 121 7.09 -13.83 -21.04
CA ALA A 121 7.75 -13.80 -19.74
C ALA A 121 8.17 -12.36 -19.34
N GLY A 122 8.48 -11.53 -20.34
CA GLY A 122 8.73 -10.10 -20.20
C GLY A 122 7.61 -9.31 -19.56
N ALA A 123 6.42 -9.50 -20.10
CA ALA A 123 5.21 -8.87 -19.61
C ALA A 123 5.00 -9.14 -18.11
N VAL A 124 5.18 -10.41 -17.70
CA VAL A 124 4.94 -10.85 -16.31
C VAL A 124 5.97 -10.25 -15.36
N LEU A 125 7.27 -10.32 -15.71
CA LEU A 125 8.33 -9.76 -14.87
C LEU A 125 8.26 -8.24 -14.78
N GLY A 126 7.88 -7.55 -15.86
CA GLY A 126 7.65 -6.11 -15.85
C GLY A 126 6.51 -5.69 -14.94
N LEU A 127 5.40 -6.45 -14.97
CA LEU A 127 4.24 -6.21 -14.10
C LEU A 127 4.60 -6.39 -12.62
N ALA A 128 5.30 -7.49 -12.30
CA ALA A 128 5.76 -7.76 -10.93
C ALA A 128 6.71 -6.66 -10.42
N PHE A 129 7.65 -6.21 -11.26
CA PHE A 129 8.56 -5.12 -10.92
C PHE A 129 7.82 -3.79 -10.71
N GLY A 130 6.89 -3.44 -11.60
CA GLY A 130 6.05 -2.24 -11.48
C GLY A 130 5.29 -2.20 -10.16
N LEU A 131 4.60 -3.29 -9.81
CA LEU A 131 3.89 -3.44 -8.53
C LEU A 131 4.82 -3.37 -7.31
N HIS A 132 6.07 -3.83 -7.43
CA HIS A 132 7.05 -3.73 -6.35
C HIS A 132 7.53 -2.29 -6.15
N THR A 133 7.75 -1.54 -7.24
CA THR A 133 8.20 -0.15 -7.17
C THR A 133 7.16 0.81 -6.60
N THR A 134 5.87 0.58 -6.84
CA THR A 134 4.81 1.40 -6.24
C THR A 134 4.77 1.24 -4.72
N ARG A 135 4.86 -0.01 -4.21
CA ARG A 135 4.95 -0.29 -2.77
C ARG A 135 6.16 0.33 -2.09
N LEU A 136 7.31 0.35 -2.77
CA LEU A 136 8.53 1.00 -2.25
C LEU A 136 8.36 2.52 -2.17
N THR A 137 7.65 3.12 -3.13
CA THR A 137 7.41 4.57 -3.14
C THR A 137 6.48 4.98 -1.99
N GLU A 138 5.46 4.18 -1.69
CA GLU A 138 4.61 4.39 -0.50
C GLU A 138 5.40 4.31 0.81
N GLN A 139 6.29 3.32 0.94
CA GLN A 139 7.12 3.18 2.15
C GLN A 139 8.09 4.35 2.34
N ILE A 140 8.69 4.85 1.26
CA ILE A 140 9.66 5.96 1.34
C ILE A 140 8.95 7.30 1.51
N GLY A 141 7.82 7.53 0.83
CA GLY A 141 7.03 8.76 0.95
C GLY A 141 6.38 8.94 2.33
N GLY A 142 5.97 7.83 2.96
CA GLY A 142 5.44 7.85 4.33
C GLY A 142 6.49 8.22 5.39
N ALA A 143 7.76 7.91 5.15
CA ALA A 143 8.85 8.26 6.07
C ALA A 143 9.18 9.76 6.06
N THR A 144 9.07 10.43 4.91
CA THR A 144 9.42 11.86 4.78
C THR A 144 8.34 12.80 5.32
N SER A 145 7.06 12.40 5.30
CA SER A 145 5.98 13.24 5.86
C SER A 145 5.97 13.28 7.39
N ALA A 146 6.63 12.33 8.06
CA ALA A 146 6.72 12.32 9.52
C ALA A 146 7.78 13.28 10.08
N SER A 147 8.78 13.70 9.28
CA SER A 147 9.86 14.57 9.76
C SER A 147 9.60 16.07 9.57
N ASP A 148 8.65 16.47 8.73
CA ASP A 148 8.44 17.88 8.36
C ASP A 148 7.36 18.61 9.20
N VAL A 149 6.80 17.98 10.24
CA VAL A 149 5.72 18.58 11.06
C VAL A 149 6.20 19.10 12.44
N GLU A 150 7.45 18.82 12.86
CA GLU A 150 7.97 19.32 14.14
C GLU A 150 8.68 20.69 14.08
N GLU A 151 8.86 21.30 12.90
CA GLU A 151 9.62 22.57 12.75
C GLU A 151 8.77 23.73 12.18
N SER A 152 7.56 23.96 12.72
CA SER A 152 6.76 25.17 12.42
C SER A 152 6.04 25.72 13.67
N GLY A 153 6.65 25.51 14.84
CA GLY A 153 6.07 25.85 16.13
C GLY A 153 6.82 26.94 16.89
N GLU A 154 7.72 27.70 16.28
CA GLU A 154 8.36 28.81 17.00
C GLU A 154 8.54 30.05 16.12
N GLU A 155 7.92 31.13 16.60
CA GLU A 155 8.52 32.46 16.58
C GLU A 155 8.49 33.21 15.24
N THR A 156 7.54 34.16 15.12
CA THR A 156 7.88 35.60 15.05
C THR A 156 6.58 36.40 15.05
N ALA A 157 6.11 36.77 16.23
CA ALA A 157 5.26 37.95 16.38
C ALA A 157 6.18 39.17 16.26
N ALA A 158 6.21 39.82 15.09
CA ALA A 158 6.83 41.13 14.95
C ALA A 158 5.77 42.24 14.92
N PRO A 159 6.00 43.34 15.65
CA PRO A 159 5.10 44.47 15.70
C PRO A 159 5.21 45.32 14.44
N MET A 160 4.07 45.87 14.06
CA MET A 160 3.85 46.94 13.11
C MET A 160 4.81 48.11 13.36
N GLN A 161 5.69 48.41 12.41
CA GLN A 161 6.43 49.69 12.40
C GLN A 161 6.58 50.21 10.97
N ASP A 162 5.90 51.33 10.73
CA ASP A 162 6.00 52.19 9.57
C ASP A 162 7.40 52.84 9.46
N ALA A 163 7.67 53.29 8.22
CA ALA A 163 8.61 54.33 7.78
C ALA A 163 9.91 53.86 7.10
N ASP A 164 9.89 54.03 5.77
CA ASP A 164 10.78 54.97 5.06
C ASP A 164 12.26 54.97 5.45
N THR A 165 13.12 54.27 4.70
CA THR A 165 14.39 54.84 4.22
C THR A 165 14.94 54.02 3.05
N GLY A 166 15.31 54.69 1.97
CA GLY A 166 15.97 54.08 0.82
C GLY A 166 17.45 53.75 1.04
N MET A 167 17.96 52.95 0.09
CA MET A 167 19.29 53.07 -0.50
C MET A 167 20.50 52.92 0.44
N ARG A 168 21.11 51.73 0.45
CA ARG A 168 22.54 51.52 0.09
C ARG A 168 23.03 50.09 0.36
N ASP A 169 23.84 49.62 -0.59
CA ASP A 169 25.04 48.80 -0.47
C ASP A 169 24.90 47.40 0.19
N ALA A 170 25.03 46.30 -0.55
CA ALA A 170 26.29 45.76 -1.08
C ALA A 170 27.34 45.52 0.02
N ASP A 171 27.18 44.44 0.79
CA ASP A 171 28.27 43.60 1.33
C ASP A 171 27.68 42.50 2.22
N ALA A 172 27.41 41.33 1.64
CA ALA A 172 27.10 40.11 2.40
C ALA A 172 27.46 38.85 1.60
N ALA A 173 28.68 38.83 1.07
CA ALA A 173 29.36 37.61 0.68
C ALA A 173 30.60 37.51 1.56
N VAL A 174 30.59 36.63 2.56
CA VAL A 174 31.70 36.09 3.38
C VAL A 174 31.17 35.86 4.79
N ARG A 175 30.65 34.65 5.03
CA ARG A 175 30.69 33.88 6.30
C ARG A 175 29.69 32.72 6.21
N ASN A 176 30.12 31.60 5.64
CA ASN A 176 29.57 30.27 5.90
C ASN A 176 30.59 29.24 5.42
N ALA A 177 31.70 29.17 6.12
CA ALA A 177 32.71 28.15 5.98
C ALA A 177 33.44 28.02 7.31
N ASP A 178 32.77 27.50 8.35
CA ASP A 178 33.43 27.01 9.57
C ASP A 178 32.45 26.25 10.49
N ALA A 179 32.03 25.06 10.08
CA ALA A 179 31.26 24.16 10.96
C ALA A 179 31.50 22.68 10.60
N ARG A 180 32.77 22.26 10.53
CA ARG A 180 33.08 20.85 10.23
C ARG A 180 34.29 20.26 10.96
N GLU A 181 34.59 20.70 12.18
CA GLU A 181 35.57 20.02 13.04
C GLU A 181 35.06 19.96 14.49
N ALA A 182 35.41 18.85 15.17
CA ALA A 182 35.10 18.47 16.55
C ALA A 182 33.83 17.61 16.76
N PHE A 183 33.91 16.33 16.38
CA PHE A 183 33.39 15.24 17.21
C PHE A 183 34.38 14.07 17.15
N GLU A 184 35.45 14.24 17.94
CA GLU A 184 36.45 13.23 18.28
C GLU A 184 36.29 12.98 19.79
N ASP A 185 36.39 11.71 20.19
CA ASP A 185 36.43 11.17 21.55
C ASP A 185 35.14 11.19 22.41
N ALA A 186 34.50 10.02 22.49
CA ALA A 186 33.91 9.51 23.73
C ALA A 186 33.76 7.97 23.68
N ASP A 187 34.89 7.26 23.68
CA ASP A 187 34.94 5.87 24.11
C ASP A 187 34.89 5.85 25.65
N ALA A 188 33.68 5.76 26.20
CA ALA A 188 33.45 5.63 27.63
C ALA A 188 32.49 4.47 27.86
N THR A 189 33.06 3.28 28.04
CA THR A 189 32.37 2.13 28.65
C THR A 189 32.03 2.45 30.11
N PRO A 190 30.75 2.46 30.53
CA PRO A 190 30.42 2.39 31.94
C PRO A 190 30.51 0.93 32.39
N SER A 191 31.69 0.59 32.93
CA SER A 191 31.84 -0.45 33.94
C SER A 191 31.12 0.00 35.20
N VAL A 192 30.12 -0.75 35.65
CA VAL A 192 29.89 -1.22 37.04
C VAL A 192 28.56 -1.99 37.03
N ALA A 193 28.65 -3.31 37.17
CA ALA A 193 27.55 -4.16 37.55
C ALA A 193 27.38 -4.06 39.07
N ASP A 194 26.33 -3.39 39.51
CA ASP A 194 25.81 -3.57 40.87
C ASP A 194 24.98 -4.86 40.91
N PRO A 195 25.18 -5.72 41.94
CA PRO A 195 24.34 -6.89 42.12
C PRO A 195 22.95 -6.41 42.54
N ILE A 196 21.99 -6.53 41.62
CA ILE A 196 20.58 -6.32 41.90
C ILE A 196 20.18 -7.35 42.96
N ASP A 197 19.91 -6.85 44.16
CA ASP A 197 19.32 -7.59 45.27
C ASP A 197 18.06 -8.28 44.77
N ALA A 198 18.01 -9.60 44.97
CA ALA A 198 16.88 -10.44 44.63
C ALA A 198 15.67 -10.02 45.48
N ALA A 199 14.93 -9.03 44.98
CA ALA A 199 13.62 -8.70 45.46
C ALA A 199 12.69 -9.91 45.27
N ASP A 200 12.09 -10.27 46.38
CA ASP A 200 11.03 -11.23 46.61
C ASP A 200 10.08 -11.43 45.39
N PRO A 201 10.04 -12.62 44.76
CA PRO A 201 9.18 -12.89 43.60
C PRO A 201 7.69 -13.08 43.96
N THR A 202 7.26 -12.71 45.16
CA THR A 202 5.89 -12.96 45.64
C THR A 202 4.97 -11.74 45.68
N ASP A 203 5.39 -10.59 45.16
CA ASP A 203 4.56 -9.37 45.03
C ASP A 203 4.48 -8.87 43.57
N ALA A 204 4.43 -9.80 42.62
CA ALA A 204 3.89 -9.50 41.30
C ALA A 204 2.38 -9.43 41.45
N ALA A 205 1.87 -8.22 41.69
CA ALA A 205 0.46 -7.91 41.54
C ALA A 205 -0.02 -8.55 40.23
N ASP A 206 -0.96 -9.48 40.35
CA ASP A 206 -1.63 -10.11 39.21
C ASP A 206 -2.00 -8.99 38.24
N PRO A 207 -1.45 -8.95 37.01
CA PRO A 207 -1.67 -7.85 36.09
C PRO A 207 -3.18 -7.66 36.02
N THR A 208 -3.64 -6.44 36.29
CA THR A 208 -5.07 -6.20 36.36
C THR A 208 -5.70 -6.77 35.09
N PRO A 209 -6.87 -7.44 35.13
CA PRO A 209 -7.43 -8.16 33.97
C PRO A 209 -7.52 -7.32 32.68
N ILE A 210 -7.49 -5.99 32.83
CA ILE A 210 -7.44 -4.99 31.77
C ILE A 210 -6.09 -4.98 31.03
N GLU A 211 -4.94 -5.06 31.70
CA GLU A 211 -3.63 -5.10 31.03
C GLU A 211 -3.44 -6.42 30.25
N SER A 212 -3.99 -7.51 30.77
CA SER A 212 -4.09 -8.80 30.05
C SER A 212 -4.97 -8.73 28.79
N LEU A 213 -5.95 -7.82 28.71
CA LEU A 213 -6.75 -7.62 27.50
C LEU A 213 -5.94 -6.91 26.41
N PHE A 214 -5.04 -6.00 26.79
CA PHE A 214 -4.19 -5.27 25.85
C PHE A 214 -2.99 -6.08 25.32
N ASP A 215 -2.60 -7.15 26.04
CA ASP A 215 -1.58 -8.11 25.58
C ASP A 215 -2.09 -9.08 24.51
N ASP A 216 -3.40 -9.18 24.30
CA ASP A 216 -3.93 -9.89 23.15
C ASP A 216 -3.60 -9.11 21.87
N ARG A 217 -2.84 -9.73 20.97
CA ARG A 217 -2.40 -9.13 19.69
C ARG A 217 -3.55 -8.57 18.85
N SER A 218 -4.79 -8.93 19.18
CA SER A 218 -5.99 -8.33 18.64
C SER A 218 -6.05 -6.81 18.89
N ILE A 219 -5.57 -6.23 20.01
CA ILE A 219 -5.71 -4.77 20.26
C ILE A 219 -4.49 -3.95 19.82
N THR A 220 -3.34 -4.56 19.56
CA THR A 220 -2.12 -3.85 19.11
C THR A 220 -2.23 -3.15 17.74
N ASP A 221 -3.32 -3.35 17.01
CA ASP A 221 -3.57 -2.71 15.72
C ASP A 221 -4.06 -1.26 15.91
N GLU A 222 -3.30 -0.31 15.38
CA GLU A 222 -3.60 1.13 15.43
C GLU A 222 -5.04 1.44 15.02
N ARG A 223 -5.55 0.75 13.99
CA ARG A 223 -6.90 0.98 13.47
C ARG A 223 -7.95 0.63 14.52
N ARG A 224 -7.78 -0.49 15.22
CA ARG A 224 -8.72 -0.93 16.26
C ARG A 224 -8.67 -0.02 17.49
N ARG A 225 -7.51 0.54 17.82
CA ARG A 225 -7.39 1.57 18.87
C ARG A 225 -8.12 2.86 18.49
N GLY A 226 -8.01 3.30 17.24
CA GLY A 226 -8.77 4.45 16.72
C GLY A 226 -10.29 4.23 16.86
N VAL A 227 -10.78 3.02 16.53
CA VAL A 227 -12.20 2.65 16.69
C VAL A 227 -12.64 2.76 18.15
N VAL A 228 -11.89 2.16 19.07
CA VAL A 228 -12.20 2.19 20.50
C VAL A 228 -12.22 3.63 21.03
N ARG A 229 -11.26 4.47 20.61
CA ARG A 229 -11.19 5.88 20.96
C ARG A 229 -12.42 6.65 20.46
N SER A 230 -12.79 6.49 19.18
CA SER A 230 -13.99 7.13 18.61
C SER A 230 -15.29 6.72 19.30
N ILE A 231 -15.41 5.46 19.74
CA ILE A 231 -16.57 5.02 20.54
C ILE A 231 -16.53 5.64 21.94
N ALA A 232 -15.37 5.68 22.60
CA ALA A 232 -15.23 6.21 23.96
C ALA A 232 -15.46 7.72 24.06
N GLU A 233 -15.12 8.49 23.03
CA GLU A 233 -15.36 9.93 22.96
C GLU A 233 -16.85 10.29 22.81
N ARG A 234 -17.67 9.34 22.36
CA ARG A 234 -19.11 9.46 22.28
C ARG A 234 -19.71 8.84 23.53
N ASP A 235 -20.10 9.65 24.49
CA ASP A 235 -20.83 9.26 25.72
C ASP A 235 -22.21 8.57 25.44
N ASP A 236 -22.49 8.17 24.20
CA ASP A 236 -23.74 7.58 23.74
C ASP A 236 -23.79 6.06 23.94
N ALA A 237 -24.98 5.55 24.24
CA ALA A 237 -25.19 4.15 24.61
C ALA A 237 -24.99 3.13 23.47
N ALA A 238 -25.00 3.57 22.21
CA ALA A 238 -24.79 2.73 21.03
C ALA A 238 -24.51 3.60 19.80
N VAL A 239 -23.41 3.33 19.08
CA VAL A 239 -22.95 4.10 17.93
C VAL A 239 -22.95 3.21 16.67
N SER A 240 -23.38 3.74 15.54
CA SER A 240 -23.37 3.00 14.27
C SER A 240 -21.98 2.97 13.63
N PRO A 241 -21.62 1.92 12.84
CA PRO A 241 -20.35 1.87 12.10
C PRO A 241 -20.16 3.06 11.15
N THR A 242 -21.25 3.62 10.62
CA THR A 242 -21.19 4.79 9.73
C THR A 242 -20.76 6.06 10.47
N GLU A 243 -21.20 6.23 11.72
CA GLU A 243 -20.76 7.35 12.57
C GLU A 243 -19.31 7.18 12.99
N ILE A 244 -18.89 5.97 13.35
CA ILE A 244 -17.47 5.66 13.66
C ILE A 244 -16.59 5.93 12.42
N ALA A 245 -17.04 5.51 11.24
CA ALA A 245 -16.32 5.75 9.99
C ALA A 245 -16.16 7.24 9.65
N ALA A 246 -17.09 8.09 10.07
CA ALA A 246 -17.00 9.53 9.83
C ALA A 246 -15.87 10.19 10.64
N ASP A 247 -15.61 9.71 11.86
CA ASP A 247 -14.51 10.22 12.70
C ASP A 247 -13.15 9.71 12.22
N LEU A 248 -13.11 8.45 11.78
CA LEU A 248 -11.88 7.78 11.36
C LEU A 248 -11.43 8.15 9.93
N GLU A 249 -12.26 8.86 9.16
CA GLU A 249 -11.94 9.21 7.75
C GLU A 249 -10.61 9.95 7.64
N SER A 250 -10.37 10.94 8.51
CA SER A 250 -9.11 11.69 8.53
C SER A 250 -7.94 10.88 9.07
N GLU A 251 -8.14 10.06 10.10
CA GLU A 251 -7.07 9.29 10.75
C GLU A 251 -6.57 8.17 9.83
N TRP A 252 -7.47 7.51 9.10
CA TRP A 252 -7.11 6.40 8.22
C TRP A 252 -6.69 6.85 6.83
N ASN A 253 -6.69 8.16 6.56
CA ASN A 253 -6.41 8.77 5.26
C ASN A 253 -7.20 8.07 4.12
N ALA A 254 -8.41 7.61 4.43
CA ALA A 254 -9.20 6.78 3.55
C ALA A 254 -10.18 7.66 2.76
N ARG A 255 -10.21 7.49 1.44
CA ARG A 255 -11.02 8.33 0.53
C ARG A 255 -12.52 8.01 0.55
N ASN A 256 -12.94 6.95 1.23
CA ASN A 256 -14.30 6.45 1.18
C ASN A 256 -14.81 5.95 2.54
N ARG A 257 -15.71 6.71 3.16
CA ARG A 257 -16.39 6.36 4.41
C ARG A 257 -17.17 5.05 4.34
N GLU A 258 -17.77 4.74 3.19
CA GLU A 258 -18.54 3.49 3.01
C GLU A 258 -17.63 2.27 3.09
N ALA A 259 -16.41 2.38 2.55
CA ALA A 259 -15.40 1.33 2.64
C ALA A 259 -14.94 1.12 4.09
N ILE A 260 -14.70 2.22 4.83
CA ILE A 260 -14.37 2.14 6.27
C ILE A 260 -15.51 1.49 7.04
N ALA A 261 -16.76 1.92 6.83
CA ALA A 261 -17.92 1.35 7.52
C ALA A 261 -18.08 -0.15 7.23
N ALA A 262 -17.86 -0.59 5.99
CA ALA A 262 -17.86 -2.01 5.62
C ALA A 262 -16.71 -2.77 6.31
N GLU A 263 -15.50 -2.21 6.35
CA GLU A 263 -14.36 -2.81 7.05
C GLU A 263 -14.60 -2.91 8.56
N LEU A 264 -15.20 -1.88 9.17
CA LEU A 264 -15.61 -1.88 10.58
C LEU A 264 -16.62 -2.99 10.86
N HIS A 265 -17.66 -3.08 10.04
CA HIS A 265 -18.73 -4.07 10.18
C HIS A 265 -18.23 -5.51 10.04
N HIS A 266 -17.34 -5.77 9.07
CA HIS A 266 -16.93 -7.13 8.74
C HIS A 266 -15.65 -7.61 9.42
N VAL A 267 -14.77 -6.70 9.85
CA VAL A 267 -13.42 -7.05 10.33
C VAL A 267 -13.17 -6.56 11.74
N HIS A 268 -13.37 -5.28 12.01
CA HIS A 268 -12.86 -4.70 13.27
C HIS A 268 -13.83 -4.87 14.42
N LEU A 269 -15.11 -4.55 14.25
CA LEU A 269 -16.10 -4.63 15.34
C LEU A 269 -16.34 -6.07 15.82
N PRO A 270 -16.47 -7.09 14.94
CA PRO A 270 -16.58 -8.48 15.40
C PRO A 270 -15.37 -8.92 16.22
N LYS A 271 -14.15 -8.55 15.82
CA LYS A 271 -12.94 -8.89 16.57
C LYS A 271 -12.85 -8.15 17.91
N LEU A 272 -13.29 -6.91 17.96
CA LEU A 272 -13.33 -6.13 19.21
C LEU A 272 -14.39 -6.68 20.19
N ASP A 273 -15.48 -7.24 19.67
CA ASP A 273 -16.48 -7.93 20.50
C ASP A 273 -16.00 -9.31 20.98
N GLU A 274 -15.34 -10.08 20.11
CA GLU A 274 -14.66 -11.33 20.50
C GLU A 274 -13.61 -11.10 21.60
N ALA A 275 -12.89 -9.97 21.54
CA ALA A 275 -11.93 -9.54 22.56
C ALA A 275 -12.59 -8.96 23.82
N GLY A 276 -13.92 -8.79 23.85
CA GLY A 276 -14.66 -8.25 24.99
C GLY A 276 -14.45 -6.76 25.26
N VAL A 277 -13.93 -6.01 24.29
CA VAL A 277 -13.69 -4.56 24.43
C VAL A 277 -14.95 -3.77 24.10
N VAL A 278 -15.62 -4.18 23.03
CA VAL A 278 -16.87 -3.61 22.52
C VAL A 278 -17.96 -4.68 22.65
N GLU A 279 -19.21 -4.26 22.68
CA GLU A 279 -20.36 -5.13 22.46
C GLU A 279 -20.97 -4.71 21.12
N TYR A 280 -20.91 -5.62 20.15
CA TYR A 280 -21.35 -5.35 18.79
C TYR A 280 -22.63 -6.11 18.44
N ASP A 281 -23.72 -5.38 18.18
CA ASP A 281 -24.99 -5.94 17.72
C ASP A 281 -25.05 -5.91 16.19
N ILE A 282 -24.92 -7.09 15.58
CA ILE A 282 -24.95 -7.26 14.12
C ILE A 282 -26.34 -6.99 13.52
N GLU A 283 -27.42 -7.22 14.27
CA GLU A 283 -28.80 -7.02 13.79
C GLU A 283 -29.17 -5.54 13.84
N ALA A 284 -28.88 -4.87 14.95
CA ALA A 284 -29.09 -3.43 15.11
C ALA A 284 -28.02 -2.59 14.39
N THR A 285 -26.90 -3.22 14.01
CA THR A 285 -25.73 -2.57 13.41
C THR A 285 -25.17 -1.45 14.29
N THR A 286 -25.03 -1.72 15.59
CA THR A 286 -24.53 -0.75 16.58
C THR A 286 -23.44 -1.36 17.45
N ALA A 287 -22.53 -0.51 17.90
CA ALA A 287 -21.41 -0.84 18.77
C ALA A 287 -21.48 0.01 20.03
N ARG A 288 -21.24 -0.60 21.20
CA ARG A 288 -21.09 0.12 22.47
C ARG A 288 -19.86 -0.37 23.22
N LEU A 289 -19.19 0.53 23.93
CA LEU A 289 -18.07 0.12 24.77
C LEU A 289 -18.59 -0.69 25.97
N ARG A 290 -17.90 -1.75 26.37
CA ARG A 290 -18.25 -2.46 27.62
C ARG A 290 -17.82 -1.63 28.83
N ASP A 291 -18.59 -1.72 29.92
CA ASP A 291 -18.37 -0.91 31.14
C ASP A 291 -16.95 -1.06 31.70
N GLU A 292 -16.38 -2.27 31.62
CA GLU A 292 -15.02 -2.57 32.09
C GLU A 292 -13.95 -1.83 31.26
N ALA A 293 -14.12 -1.78 29.94
CA ALA A 293 -13.23 -1.06 29.03
C ALA A 293 -13.42 0.47 29.18
N SER A 294 -14.64 0.94 29.41
CA SER A 294 -14.92 2.35 29.69
C SER A 294 -14.22 2.82 30.97
N ALA A 295 -14.33 2.04 32.06
CA ALA A 295 -13.68 2.35 33.33
C ALA A 295 -12.15 2.24 33.27
N ALA A 296 -11.60 1.50 32.29
CA ALA A 296 -10.17 1.43 32.02
C ALA A 296 -9.68 2.69 31.29
N LEU A 297 -10.40 3.16 30.28
CA LEU A 297 -10.05 4.36 29.51
C LEU A 297 -10.20 5.65 30.31
N ALA A 298 -11.06 5.66 31.33
CA ALA A 298 -11.26 6.81 32.20
C ALA A 298 -10.17 6.98 33.29
N ARG A 299 -9.26 6.00 33.44
CA ARG A 299 -8.14 6.04 34.40
C ARG A 299 -6.88 6.60 33.76
#